data_AF-A0A2G2D3E8-F1
#
_entry.id   AF-A0A2G2D3E8-F1
#
_cell.length_a   1.000
_cell.length_b   1.000
_cell.length_c   1.000
_cell.angle_alpha   90.00
_cell.angle_beta   90.00
_cell.angle_gamma   90.00
#
_symmetry.space_group_name_H-M   'P 1'
#
loop_
_entity.id
_entity.type
_entity.pdbx_description
1 polymer ?
#
loop_
_entity_poly.entity_id
_entity_poly.type
_entity_poly.pdbx_seq_one_letter_code
_entity_poly.pdbx_strand_id
1 'polypeptide(L)'
;MAQSSNGYFEHRTMDGDRWDLLAHTYYGDARKQTVLLEANRHLFLDPLVIPPLVLPSGLVLTIPVIDDTEIDDSALPPWKRANPVYGTNP
;
A
#
# COMPACT_ATOMS: atom_id res chain seq x y z
N MET A 1 7.13 -6.55 13.55
CA MET A 1 6.18 -6.62 12.42
C MET A 1 4.81 -6.32 13.00
N ALA A 2 4.20 -5.17 12.69
CA ALA A 2 2.83 -4.90 13.13
C ALA A 2 1.92 -5.86 12.33
N GLN A 3 1.36 -6.84 13.03
CA GLN A 3 0.44 -7.80 12.46
C GLN A 3 -0.83 -7.05 12.04
N SER A 4 -1.17 -7.12 10.76
CA SER A 4 -2.46 -6.66 10.24
C SER A 4 -3.56 -7.65 10.63
N SER A 5 -4.15 -7.48 11.81
CA SER A 5 -5.25 -8.35 12.28
C SER A 5 -6.60 -8.09 11.56
N ASN A 6 -6.63 -7.33 10.46
CA ASN A 6 -7.85 -6.64 10.01
C ASN A 6 -8.13 -6.60 8.49
N GLY A 7 -7.45 -7.40 7.65
CA GLY A 7 -7.78 -7.49 6.22
C GLY A 7 -7.33 -6.31 5.35
N TYR A 8 -6.42 -5.47 5.85
CA TYR A 8 -5.78 -4.39 5.08
C TYR A 8 -4.30 -4.22 5.50
N PHE A 9 -3.50 -3.63 4.61
CA PHE A 9 -2.11 -3.24 4.87
C PHE A 9 -1.98 -1.72 5.00
N GLU A 10 -1.07 -1.25 5.84
CA GLU A 10 -0.73 0.17 5.94
C GLU A 10 0.58 0.44 5.20
N HIS A 11 0.56 1.38 4.25
CA HIS A 11 1.73 1.82 3.49
C HIS A 11 2.01 3.29 3.76
N ARG A 12 3.26 3.61 4.13
CA ARG A 12 3.70 4.99 4.26
C ARG A 12 4.32 5.46 2.95
N THR A 13 3.72 6.48 2.35
CA THR A 13 4.17 7.02 1.06
C THR A 13 5.53 7.70 1.17
N MET A 14 6.31 7.60 0.10
CA MET A 14 7.58 8.30 -0.07
C MET A 14 7.52 9.26 -1.27
N ASP A 15 8.50 10.14 -1.39
CA ASP A 15 8.58 11.08 -2.52
C ASP A 15 8.63 10.31 -3.84
N GLY A 16 7.68 10.60 -4.73
CA GLY A 16 7.55 9.92 -6.02
C GLY A 16 6.62 8.70 -6.03
N ASP A 17 6.03 8.32 -4.89
CA ASP A 17 4.99 7.28 -4.86
C ASP A 17 3.76 7.74 -5.66
N ARG A 18 3.18 6.81 -6.40
CA ARG A 18 1.98 7.05 -7.22
C ARG A 18 0.95 5.96 -6.98
N TRP A 19 -0.32 6.30 -7.17
CA TRP A 19 -1.41 5.34 -7.02
C TRP A 19 -1.29 4.15 -7.97
N ASP A 20 -0.90 4.38 -9.23
CA ASP A 20 -0.69 3.32 -10.22
C ASP A 20 0.45 2.37 -9.83
N LEU A 21 1.57 2.91 -9.34
CA LEU A 21 2.72 2.13 -8.89
C LEU A 21 2.38 1.29 -7.67
N LEU A 22 1.68 1.86 -6.69
CA LEU A 22 1.23 1.14 -5.50
C LEU A 22 0.24 0.05 -5.90
N ALA A 23 -0.74 0.33 -6.76
CA ALA A 23 -1.69 -0.66 -7.21
C ALA A 23 -1.01 -1.82 -7.96
N HIS A 24 -0.07 -1.52 -8.85
CA HIS A 24 0.72 -2.56 -9.52
C HIS A 24 1.57 -3.36 -8.52
N THR A 25 2.11 -2.69 -7.51
CA THR A 25 2.97 -3.30 -6.49
C THR A 25 2.21 -4.23 -5.54
N TYR A 26 0.98 -3.87 -5.17
CA TYR A 26 0.17 -4.56 -4.16
C TYR A 26 -0.92 -5.44 -4.76
N TYR A 27 -1.28 -5.24 -6.03
CA TYR A 27 -2.34 -6.01 -6.72
C TYR A 27 -1.91 -6.60 -8.07
N GLY A 28 -0.66 -6.38 -8.50
CA GLY A 28 -0.17 -6.75 -9.84
C GLY A 28 -0.74 -5.91 -10.98
N ASP A 29 -1.74 -5.06 -10.72
CA ASP A 29 -2.46 -4.29 -11.74
C ASP A 29 -2.57 -2.80 -11.36
N ALA A 30 -1.95 -1.94 -12.16
CA ALA A 30 -2.01 -0.49 -12.01
C ALA A 30 -3.44 0.07 -12.13
N ARG A 31 -4.35 -0.62 -12.82
CA ARG A 31 -5.76 -0.21 -12.98
C ARG A 31 -6.53 -0.29 -11.67
N LYS A 32 -6.04 -1.05 -10.69
CA LYS A 32 -6.62 -1.14 -9.34
C LYS A 32 -6.29 0.07 -8.47
N GLN A 33 -5.64 1.11 -9.01
CA GLN A 33 -5.46 2.38 -8.33
C GLN A 33 -6.77 3.02 -7.86
N THR A 34 -7.89 2.79 -8.57
CA THR A 34 -9.21 3.26 -8.15
C THR A 34 -9.64 2.63 -6.83
N VAL A 35 -9.29 1.36 -6.58
CA VAL A 35 -9.59 0.67 -5.32
C VAL A 35 -8.83 1.32 -4.16
N LEU A 36 -7.53 1.61 -4.36
CA LEU A 36 -6.73 2.36 -3.38
C LEU A 36 -7.32 3.75 -3.12
N LEU A 37 -7.72 4.44 -4.19
CA LEU A 37 -8.28 5.78 -4.10
C LEU A 37 -9.57 5.80 -3.27
N GLU A 38 -10.49 4.89 -3.55
CA GLU A 38 -11.77 4.79 -2.83
C GLU A 38 -11.55 4.41 -1.36
N ALA A 39 -10.67 3.46 -1.07
CA ALA A 39 -10.34 3.08 0.30
C ALA A 39 -9.75 4.25 1.12
N ASN A 40 -8.98 5.12 0.46
CA ASN A 40 -8.32 6.27 1.08
C ASN A 40 -9.02 7.60 0.82
N ARG A 41 -10.23 7.58 0.23
CA ARG A 41 -10.98 8.80 -0.12
C ARG A 41 -11.27 9.65 1.12
N HIS A 42 -11.41 9.02 2.27
CA HIS A 42 -11.59 9.66 3.57
C HIS A 42 -10.41 10.56 3.99
N LEU A 43 -9.22 10.40 3.41
CA LEU A 43 -8.07 11.27 3.66
C LEU A 43 -8.22 12.65 2.99
N PHE A 44 -9.11 12.76 2.00
CA PHE A 44 -9.38 14.00 1.29
C PHE A 44 -10.65 14.63 1.85
N LEU A 45 -10.54 15.87 2.34
CA LEU A 45 -11.67 16.58 2.96
C LEU A 45 -12.80 16.91 1.97
N ASP A 46 -12.47 17.05 0.69
CA ASP A 46 -13.40 17.40 -0.37
C ASP A 46 -13.58 16.21 -1.34
N PRO A 47 -14.81 15.66 -1.48
CA PRO A 47 -15.08 14.53 -2.37
C PRO A 47 -14.95 14.86 -3.87
N LEU A 48 -14.93 16.14 -4.25
CA LEU A 48 -14.71 16.63 -5.61
C LEU A 48 -13.24 16.95 -5.89
N VAL A 49 -12.37 16.92 -4.86
CA VAL A 49 -10.93 17.10 -5.06
C VAL A 49 -10.37 15.90 -5.81
N ILE A 50 -9.59 16.18 -6.85
CA ILE A 50 -8.85 15.16 -7.57
C ILE A 50 -7.57 14.89 -6.77
N PRO A 51 -7.36 13.69 -6.24
CA PRO A 51 -6.13 13.36 -5.53
C PRO A 51 -4.92 13.53 -6.44
N PRO A 52 -3.79 14.00 -5.92
CA PRO A 52 -2.60 14.18 -6.73
C PRO A 52 -2.12 12.82 -7.25
N LEU A 53 -1.65 12.80 -8.50
CA LEU A 53 -1.09 11.60 -9.14
C LEU A 53 0.14 11.09 -8.38
N VAL A 54 0.97 12.03 -7.92
CA VAL A 54 2.11 11.77 -7.05
C VAL A 54 1.72 12.09 -5.62
N LEU A 55 1.87 11.10 -4.75
CA LEU A 55 1.54 11.20 -3.36
C LEU A 55 2.62 11.99 -2.61
N PRO A 56 2.24 12.89 -1.69
CA PRO A 56 3.22 13.53 -0.82
C PRO A 56 3.87 12.47 0.08
N SER A 57 5.13 12.66 0.43
CA SER A 57 5.82 11.77 1.36
C SER A 57 5.23 11.88 2.76
N GLY A 58 5.17 10.74 3.46
CA GLY A 58 4.71 10.65 4.84
C GLY A 58 3.20 10.45 5.03
N LEU A 59 2.42 10.28 3.96
CA LEU A 59 1.00 9.91 4.04
C LEU A 59 0.88 8.42 4.37
N VAL A 60 -0.05 8.05 5.25
CA VAL A 60 -0.34 6.65 5.56
C VAL A 60 -1.57 6.23 4.76
N LEU A 61 -1.39 5.27 3.85
CA LEU A 61 -2.44 4.71 3.02
C LEU A 61 -2.86 3.34 3.54
N THR A 62 -4.17 3.12 3.53
CA THR A 62 -4.78 1.81 3.78
C THR A 62 -4.96 1.08 2.46
N ILE A 63 -4.36 -0.10 2.35
CA ILE A 63 -4.39 -0.95 1.17
C ILE A 63 -5.30 -2.14 1.49
N PRO A 64 -6.56 -2.13 1.03
CA PRO A 64 -7.47 -3.24 1.29
C PRO A 64 -6.95 -4.51 0.63
N VAL A 65 -6.97 -5.63 1.35
CA VAL A 65 -6.71 -6.94 0.75
C VAL A 65 -7.96 -7.35 0.00
N ILE A 66 -7.84 -7.42 -1.33
CA ILE A 66 -8.86 -8.00 -2.20
C ILE A 66 -8.38 -9.38 -2.61
N ASP A 67 -9.26 -10.38 -2.53
CA ASP A 67 -8.99 -11.73 -3.03
C ASP A 67 -8.91 -11.70 -4.56
N ASP A 68 -7.75 -11.31 -5.06
CA ASP A 68 -7.43 -11.27 -6.48
C ASP A 68 -6.16 -12.09 -6.65
N THR A 69 -6.37 -13.39 -6.82
CA THR A 69 -5.45 -14.45 -7.25
C THR A 69 -3.95 -14.14 -7.12
N GLU A 70 -3.32 -14.74 -6.11
CA GLU A 70 -1.87 -14.96 -5.94
C GLU A 70 -0.95 -13.93 -6.60
N ILE A 71 -0.61 -12.88 -5.85
CA ILE A 71 0.67 -12.22 -6.09
C ILE A 71 1.73 -13.19 -5.64
N ASP A 72 2.52 -13.67 -6.59
CA ASP A 72 3.68 -14.51 -6.32
C ASP A 72 4.67 -13.74 -5.41
N ASP A 73 4.59 -14.01 -4.10
CA ASP A 73 5.40 -13.40 -3.05
C ASP A 73 6.91 -13.61 -3.25
N SER A 74 7.31 -14.52 -4.17
CA SER A 74 8.71 -14.77 -4.55
C SER A 74 9.34 -13.58 -5.29
N ALA A 75 8.53 -12.74 -5.96
CA ALA A 75 9.00 -11.55 -6.68
C ALA A 75 9.09 -10.30 -5.79
N LEU A 76 8.62 -10.36 -4.54
CA LEU A 76 8.65 -9.22 -3.63
C LEU A 76 10.04 -9.05 -3.01
N PRO A 77 10.62 -7.84 -3.07
CA PRO A 77 11.92 -7.59 -2.48
C PRO A 77 11.88 -7.82 -0.95
N PRO A 78 13.00 -8.29 -0.36
CA PRO A 78 13.04 -8.90 0.97
C PRO A 78 12.53 -8.00 2.12
N TRP A 79 12.52 -6.68 1.94
CA TRP A 79 11.97 -5.72 2.91
C TRP A 79 10.44 -5.72 3.01
N LYS A 80 9.74 -6.34 2.05
CA LYS A 80 8.27 -6.45 2.03
C LYS A 80 7.77 -7.81 2.52
N ARG A 81 8.65 -8.81 2.57
CA ARG A 81 8.42 -10.16 3.11
C ARG A 81 8.60 -10.17 4.63
N ALA A 82 7.74 -9.48 5.38
CA ALA A 82 7.67 -9.52 6.84
C ALA A 82 8.99 -9.26 7.63
N ASN A 83 9.06 -8.10 8.29
CA ASN A 83 10.16 -7.60 9.14
C ASN A 83 10.99 -8.68 9.88
N PRO A 84 12.23 -9.01 9.46
CA PRO A 84 13.11 -9.87 10.24
C PRO A 84 13.27 -9.27 11.64
N VAL A 85 13.16 -10.11 12.68
CA VAL A 85 13.46 -9.71 14.05
C VAL A 85 14.94 -9.31 14.08
N TYR A 86 15.24 -8.01 14.04
CA TYR A 86 16.59 -7.53 14.27
C TYR A 86 16.88 -7.58 15.77
N GLY A 87 17.76 -8.51 16.13
CA GLY A 87 18.48 -8.50 17.40
C GLY A 87 17.82 -9.29 18.52
N THR A 88 18.04 -10.60 18.53
CA THR A 88 18.26 -11.30 19.81
C THR A 88 19.73 -11.65 19.85
N ASN A 89 20.49 -10.95 20.69
CA ASN A 89 21.75 -11.47 21.21
C ASN A 89 22.11 -10.74 22.51
N PRO A 90 22.73 -11.40 23.50
CA PRO A 90 22.87 -12.84 23.75
C PRO A 90 21.92 -13.37 24.84
#